data_AF-A0A820HZ91-F1
#
_entry.id   AF-A0A820HZ91-F1
#
_cell.length_a   1.000
_cell.length_b   1.000
_cell.length_c   1.000
_cell.angle_alpha   90.00
_cell.angle_beta   90.00
_cell.angle_gamma   90.00
#
_symmetry.space_group_name_H-M   'P 1'
#
loop_
_entity.id
_entity.type
_entity.pdbx_description
1 polymer ?
#
loop_
_entity_poly.entity_id
_entity_poly.type
_entity_poly.pdbx_seq_one_letter_code
_entity_poly.pdbx_strand_id
1 'polypeptide(L)'
;MENTSYRDYLKLNDDQHGILVTSVEEACVLSEVLKEDDVITAIDNVPIADDGTIYFRRGERLNFRYLEKLKFVDDTVTFTIIRQELTLTSPLDNNQTLVPLHSHDKHPEYLIYAGIVFTVLSRFYLYEFSKREWHRKAPTNLIHLALRSRLQELNQQIVIINQILVDDVNHGISSDFSNSVLETVNGIKIQNITHLAGLIDKISNNEDDCYIRFGIENNRFIVISCKRAKQSEARILKQNSIAQPRSEHLR
;
A
#
# COMPACT_ATOMS: atom_id res chain seq x y z
N MET A 1 -20.14 6.81 -18.45
CA MET A 1 -20.14 6.52 -19.89
C MET A 1 -21.03 7.49 -20.66
N GLU A 2 -20.87 8.80 -20.48
CA GLU A 2 -21.72 9.82 -21.14
C GLU A 2 -21.22 10.24 -22.53
N ASN A 3 -19.95 9.95 -22.84
CA ASN A 3 -19.35 10.28 -24.12
C ASN A 3 -19.82 9.27 -25.20
N THR A 4 -20.54 9.76 -26.21
CA THR A 4 -21.11 8.93 -27.29
C THR A 4 -20.02 8.21 -28.09
N SER A 5 -18.94 8.89 -28.45
CA SER A 5 -17.82 8.27 -29.20
C SER A 5 -17.18 7.11 -28.46
N TYR A 6 -17.10 7.18 -27.13
CA TYR A 6 -16.56 6.10 -26.31
C TYR A 6 -17.53 4.91 -26.21
N ARG A 7 -18.85 5.17 -26.17
CA ARG A 7 -19.88 4.12 -26.27
C ARG A 7 -19.82 3.40 -27.61
N ASP A 8 -19.68 4.16 -28.71
CA ASP A 8 -19.57 3.62 -30.06
C ASP A 8 -18.29 2.77 -30.22
N TYR A 9 -17.17 3.22 -29.65
CA TYR A 9 -15.91 2.48 -29.64
C TYR A 9 -16.05 1.12 -28.97
N LEU A 10 -16.75 1.05 -27.83
CA LEU A 10 -17.05 -0.19 -27.12
C LEU A 10 -18.22 -0.98 -27.73
N LYS A 11 -18.86 -0.46 -28.79
CA LYS A 11 -20.01 -1.06 -29.48
C LYS A 11 -21.19 -1.33 -28.55
N LEU A 12 -21.45 -0.40 -27.64
CA LEU A 12 -22.61 -0.46 -26.75
C LEU A 12 -23.88 -0.10 -27.50
N ASN A 13 -24.97 -0.83 -27.24
CA ASN A 13 -26.30 -0.48 -27.73
C ASN A 13 -26.86 0.74 -26.96
N ASP A 14 -27.89 1.38 -27.51
CA ASP A 14 -28.53 2.56 -26.91
C ASP A 14 -29.16 2.29 -25.54
N ASP A 15 -29.58 1.05 -25.29
CA ASP A 15 -30.20 0.58 -24.05
C ASP A 15 -29.18 0.08 -23.00
N GLN A 16 -27.90 -0.02 -23.38
CA GLN A 16 -26.84 -0.46 -22.50
C GLN A 16 -26.21 0.72 -21.75
N HIS A 17 -26.42 0.79 -20.45
CA HIS A 17 -25.85 1.82 -19.58
C HIS A 17 -24.96 1.22 -18.50
N GLY A 18 -23.96 1.98 -18.06
CA GLY A 18 -23.08 1.51 -16.99
C GLY A 18 -21.80 2.31 -16.80
N ILE A 19 -20.91 1.73 -15.99
CA ILE A 19 -19.61 2.31 -15.67
C ILE A 19 -18.48 1.47 -16.24
N LEU A 20 -17.42 2.15 -16.68
CA LEU A 20 -16.24 1.52 -17.23
C LEU A 20 -15.30 1.07 -16.10
N VAL A 21 -14.78 -0.15 -16.23
CA VAL A 21 -13.64 -0.62 -15.45
C VAL A 21 -12.38 -0.01 -16.04
N THR A 22 -11.83 0.99 -15.36
CA THR A 22 -10.59 1.65 -15.78
C THR A 22 -9.34 0.89 -15.37
N SER A 23 -9.46 -0.03 -14.40
CA SER A 23 -8.35 -0.74 -13.78
C SER A 23 -8.86 -1.71 -12.72
N VAL A 24 -8.15 -2.82 -12.48
CA VAL A 24 -8.44 -3.78 -11.42
C VAL A 24 -7.19 -3.94 -10.56
N GLU A 25 -7.32 -4.01 -9.23
CA GLU A 25 -6.16 -4.29 -8.36
C GLU A 25 -5.77 -5.77 -8.48
N GLU A 26 -4.47 -6.06 -8.62
CA GLU A 26 -3.97 -7.43 -8.82
C GLU A 26 -4.32 -8.36 -7.65
N ALA A 27 -4.26 -7.84 -6.42
CA ALA A 27 -4.61 -8.57 -5.20
C ALA A 27 -6.13 -8.78 -5.01
N CYS A 28 -6.99 -8.22 -5.87
CA CYS A 28 -8.43 -8.38 -5.79
C CYS A 28 -8.87 -9.75 -6.31
N VAL A 29 -9.86 -10.38 -5.68
CA VAL A 29 -10.46 -11.66 -6.13
C VAL A 29 -10.99 -11.59 -7.56
N LEU A 30 -11.40 -10.40 -8.01
CA LEU A 30 -11.90 -10.18 -9.36
C LEU A 30 -10.81 -9.98 -10.42
N SER A 31 -9.52 -9.94 -10.05
CA SER A 31 -8.41 -9.60 -10.96
C SER A 31 -8.22 -10.58 -12.12
N GLU A 32 -8.58 -11.85 -11.93
CA GLU A 32 -8.50 -12.87 -12.98
C GLU A 32 -9.67 -12.82 -13.98
N VAL A 33 -10.79 -12.21 -13.59
CA VAL A 33 -12.07 -12.30 -14.31
C VAL A 33 -12.46 -10.96 -14.93
N LEU A 34 -12.47 -9.91 -14.12
CA LEU A 34 -12.73 -8.54 -14.53
C LEU A 34 -11.49 -7.96 -15.21
N LYS A 35 -11.68 -7.24 -16.31
CA LYS A 35 -10.58 -6.62 -17.06
C LYS A 35 -10.87 -5.16 -17.31
N GLU A 36 -9.80 -4.44 -17.65
CA GLU A 36 -9.92 -3.10 -18.20
C GLU A 36 -10.82 -3.11 -19.44
N ASP A 37 -11.57 -2.03 -19.60
CA ASP A 37 -12.59 -1.81 -20.64
C ASP A 37 -13.87 -2.64 -20.51
N ASP A 38 -14.03 -3.47 -19.47
CA ASP A 38 -15.34 -4.01 -19.13
C ASP A 38 -16.31 -2.89 -18.75
N VAL A 39 -17.57 -3.04 -19.15
CA VAL A 39 -18.65 -2.13 -18.71
C VAL A 39 -19.55 -2.84 -17.72
N ILE A 40 -19.56 -2.40 -16.47
CA ILE A 40 -20.46 -2.92 -15.43
C ILE A 40 -21.82 -2.23 -15.59
N THR A 41 -22.84 -3.01 -15.90
CA THR A 41 -24.21 -2.52 -16.15
C THR A 41 -25.14 -2.75 -14.98
N ALA A 42 -24.87 -3.75 -14.14
CA ALA A 42 -25.64 -4.00 -12.93
C ALA A 42 -24.82 -4.67 -11.83
N ILE A 43 -25.19 -4.41 -10.58
CA ILE A 43 -24.68 -5.11 -9.39
C ILE A 43 -25.88 -5.69 -8.65
N ASP A 44 -25.87 -6.99 -8.38
CA ASP A 44 -26.99 -7.73 -7.77
C ASP A 44 -28.34 -7.45 -8.44
N ASN A 45 -28.35 -7.43 -9.77
CA ASN A 45 -29.50 -7.09 -10.60
C ASN A 45 -30.03 -5.65 -10.45
N VAL A 46 -29.29 -4.76 -9.76
CA VAL A 46 -29.58 -3.33 -9.71
C VAL A 46 -28.87 -2.62 -10.85
N PRO A 47 -29.59 -2.03 -11.82
CA PRO A 47 -28.98 -1.35 -12.97
C PRO A 47 -28.21 -0.09 -12.56
N ILE A 48 -27.07 0.12 -13.20
CA ILE A 48 -26.18 1.27 -13.03
C ILE A 48 -26.27 2.16 -14.26
N ALA A 49 -26.49 3.46 -14.06
CA ALA A 49 -26.49 4.43 -15.15
C ALA A 49 -25.08 4.89 -15.53
N ASP A 50 -24.98 5.62 -16.64
CA ASP A 50 -23.71 6.09 -17.19
C ASP A 50 -22.93 7.05 -16.27
N ASP A 51 -23.60 7.73 -15.34
CA ASP A 51 -23.00 8.60 -14.32
C ASP A 51 -22.58 7.84 -13.05
N GLY A 52 -22.76 6.52 -13.03
CA GLY A 52 -22.48 5.67 -11.86
C GLY A 52 -23.53 5.76 -10.76
N THR A 53 -24.74 6.22 -11.08
CA THR A 53 -25.84 6.25 -10.11
C THR A 53 -26.79 5.07 -10.29
N ILE A 54 -27.44 4.69 -9.19
CA ILE A 54 -28.51 3.71 -9.11
C ILE A 54 -29.81 4.38 -8.67
N TYR A 55 -30.95 3.83 -9.07
CA TYR A 55 -32.24 4.27 -8.53
C TYR A 55 -32.32 3.91 -7.05
N PHE A 56 -32.73 4.86 -6.20
CA PHE A 56 -32.91 4.61 -4.77
C PHE A 56 -34.39 4.63 -4.39
N ARG A 57 -35.06 5.79 -4.50
CA ARG A 57 -36.48 5.95 -4.17
C ARG A 57 -37.01 7.26 -4.75
N ARG A 58 -38.31 7.35 -5.08
CA ARG A 58 -39.04 8.60 -5.37
C ARG A 58 -38.24 9.66 -6.16
N GLY A 59 -37.65 9.25 -7.29
CA GLY A 59 -36.87 10.14 -8.16
C GLY A 59 -35.46 10.49 -7.64
N GLU A 60 -35.07 10.03 -6.45
CA GLU A 60 -33.72 10.12 -5.92
C GLU A 60 -32.84 8.99 -6.47
N ARG A 61 -31.60 9.35 -6.80
CA ARG A 61 -30.55 8.45 -7.24
C ARG A 61 -29.37 8.55 -6.29
N LEU A 62 -28.69 7.44 -6.05
CA LEU A 62 -27.49 7.38 -5.22
C LEU A 62 -26.31 6.87 -6.03
N ASN A 63 -25.09 7.19 -5.62
CA ASN A 63 -23.90 6.57 -6.19
C ASN A 63 -23.93 5.04 -5.95
N PHE A 64 -23.53 4.26 -6.95
CA PHE A 64 -23.56 2.78 -6.88
C PHE A 64 -22.81 2.21 -5.68
N ARG A 65 -21.79 2.91 -5.14
CA ARG A 65 -21.06 2.54 -3.91
C ARG A 65 -21.95 2.43 -2.67
N TYR A 66 -23.19 2.91 -2.73
CA TYR A 66 -24.17 2.61 -1.71
C TYR A 66 -24.43 1.10 -1.56
N LEU A 67 -24.44 0.35 -2.66
CA LEU A 67 -24.63 -1.11 -2.65
C LEU A 67 -23.51 -1.82 -1.89
N GLU A 68 -22.27 -1.35 -2.03
CA GLU A 68 -21.11 -1.87 -1.29
C GLU A 68 -21.32 -1.77 0.22
N LYS A 69 -21.96 -0.69 0.70
CA LYS A 69 -22.22 -0.45 2.13
C LYS A 69 -23.32 -1.33 2.71
N LEU A 70 -24.11 -2.01 1.89
CA LEU A 70 -25.18 -2.91 2.33
C LEU A 70 -24.69 -4.36 2.51
N LYS A 71 -23.43 -4.63 2.16
CA LYS A 71 -22.84 -5.97 2.15
C LYS A 71 -21.86 -6.15 3.30
N PHE A 72 -21.67 -7.39 3.68
CA PHE A 72 -20.63 -7.83 4.61
C PHE A 72 -19.48 -8.50 3.85
N VAL A 73 -18.34 -8.61 4.52
CA VAL A 73 -17.24 -9.44 4.02
C VAL A 73 -17.75 -10.86 3.81
N ASP A 74 -17.30 -11.51 2.76
CA ASP A 74 -17.72 -12.82 2.25
C ASP A 74 -19.11 -12.89 1.63
N ASP A 75 -19.89 -11.78 1.63
CA ASP A 75 -21.13 -11.74 0.87
C ASP A 75 -20.84 -11.93 -0.62
N THR A 76 -21.65 -12.77 -1.25
CA THR A 76 -21.57 -12.97 -2.70
C THR A 76 -22.22 -11.79 -3.42
N VAL A 77 -21.47 -11.20 -4.35
CA VAL A 77 -21.92 -10.09 -5.20
C VAL A 77 -21.89 -10.53 -6.65
N THR A 78 -22.98 -10.21 -7.38
CA THR A 78 -23.11 -10.52 -8.80
C THR A 78 -22.93 -9.27 -9.63
N PHE A 79 -22.00 -9.29 -10.58
CA PHE A 79 -21.76 -8.22 -11.54
C PHE A 79 -22.26 -8.64 -12.92
N THR A 80 -23.08 -7.81 -13.55
CA THR A 80 -23.41 -7.96 -14.97
C THR A 80 -22.50 -7.03 -15.76
N ILE A 81 -21.74 -7.61 -16.70
CA ILE A 81 -20.75 -6.87 -17.49
C ILE A 81 -20.94 -7.05 -19.00
N ILE A 82 -20.56 -6.04 -19.76
CA ILE A 82 -20.47 -6.09 -21.22
C ILE A 82 -19.00 -6.23 -21.62
N ARG A 83 -18.65 -7.45 -22.00
CA ARG A 83 -17.49 -7.83 -22.82
C ARG A 83 -17.96 -8.84 -23.87
N GLN A 84 -18.76 -9.79 -23.40
CA GLN A 84 -19.55 -10.79 -24.13
C GLN A 84 -20.83 -11.14 -23.36
N GLU A 85 -21.44 -10.16 -22.68
CA GLU A 85 -22.59 -10.34 -21.75
C GLU A 85 -22.33 -11.44 -20.70
N LEU A 86 -21.46 -11.14 -19.74
CA LEU A 86 -21.07 -12.07 -18.69
C LEU A 86 -21.71 -11.68 -17.36
N THR A 87 -22.16 -12.69 -16.62
CA THR A 87 -22.51 -12.56 -15.20
C THR A 87 -21.37 -13.13 -14.38
N LEU A 88 -20.75 -12.29 -13.56
CA LEU A 88 -19.64 -12.66 -12.69
C LEU A 88 -20.12 -12.68 -11.25
N THR A 89 -19.64 -13.65 -10.48
CA THR A 89 -19.98 -13.78 -9.07
C THR A 89 -18.70 -13.88 -8.27
N SER A 90 -18.55 -13.05 -7.25
CA SER A 90 -17.38 -13.03 -6.36
C SER A 90 -17.77 -12.76 -4.92
N PRO A 91 -17.11 -13.38 -3.93
CA PRO A 91 -17.20 -12.91 -2.57
C PRO A 91 -16.64 -11.49 -2.45
N LEU A 92 -17.24 -10.69 -1.57
CA LEU A 92 -16.74 -9.37 -1.22
C LEU A 92 -15.60 -9.51 -0.21
N ASP A 93 -14.42 -9.01 -0.55
CA ASP A 93 -13.27 -8.96 0.36
C ASP A 93 -13.22 -7.62 1.10
N ASN A 94 -12.56 -7.60 2.25
CA ASN A 94 -12.22 -6.38 2.95
C ASN A 94 -11.11 -5.65 2.17
N ASN A 95 -11.43 -4.50 1.57
CA ASN A 95 -10.50 -3.70 0.77
C ASN A 95 -9.19 -3.37 1.52
N GLN A 96 -8.17 -4.21 1.34
CA GLN A 96 -6.83 -3.95 1.80
C GLN A 96 -6.16 -2.96 0.85
N THR A 97 -5.57 -1.91 1.40
CA THR A 97 -4.85 -0.90 0.64
C THR A 97 -3.37 -1.02 0.95
N LEU A 98 -2.51 -0.84 -0.05
CA LEU A 98 -1.05 -0.92 0.15
C LEU A 98 -0.54 0.06 1.21
N VAL A 99 -1.16 1.24 1.30
CA VAL A 99 -0.92 2.20 2.38
C VAL A 99 -2.15 2.23 3.29
N PRO A 100 -2.10 1.57 4.46
CA PRO A 100 -3.25 1.45 5.34
C PRO A 100 -3.85 2.80 5.74
N LEU A 101 -5.18 2.90 5.65
CA LEU A 101 -5.95 4.08 6.08
C LEU A 101 -5.97 4.22 7.61
N HIS A 102 -6.05 3.08 8.32
CA HIS A 102 -6.13 3.02 9.76
C HIS A 102 -5.31 1.84 10.31
N SER A 103 -4.80 2.01 11.52
CA SER A 103 -4.06 0.98 12.28
C SER A 103 -4.77 0.77 13.61
N HIS A 104 -6.07 0.46 13.58
CA HIS A 104 -6.88 0.29 14.80
C HIS A 104 -6.20 -0.71 15.75
N ASP A 105 -5.94 -0.24 16.98
CA ASP A 105 -5.37 -1.00 18.10
C ASP A 105 -4.05 -1.73 17.80
N LYS A 106 -3.30 -1.29 16.78
CA LYS A 106 -1.96 -1.80 16.47
C LYS A 106 -0.90 -0.77 16.79
N HIS A 107 0.11 -1.18 17.56
CA HIS A 107 1.32 -0.40 17.71
C HIS A 107 2.07 -0.31 16.37
N PRO A 108 2.69 0.84 16.04
CA PRO A 108 3.47 0.97 14.82
C PRO A 108 4.58 -0.09 14.73
N GLU A 109 4.67 -0.70 13.56
CA GLU A 109 5.73 -1.66 13.25
C GLU A 109 7.03 -0.90 13.02
N TYR A 110 8.10 -1.33 13.69
CA TYR A 110 9.40 -0.68 13.53
C TYR A 110 10.56 -1.66 13.73
N LEU A 111 11.66 -1.33 13.06
CA LEU A 111 12.93 -2.04 13.14
C LEU A 111 14.06 -1.01 13.14
N ILE A 112 14.98 -1.12 14.09
CA ILE A 112 16.15 -0.26 14.20
C ILE A 112 17.38 -1.11 13.90
N TYR A 113 18.21 -0.66 12.95
CA TYR A 113 19.48 -1.30 12.63
C TYR A 113 20.56 -0.25 12.41
N ALA A 114 21.65 -0.30 13.19
CA ALA A 114 22.73 0.69 13.17
C ALA A 114 22.23 2.16 13.29
N GLY A 115 21.14 2.37 14.04
CA GLY A 115 20.49 3.66 14.21
C GLY A 115 19.50 4.06 13.11
N ILE A 116 19.45 3.33 11.99
CA ILE A 116 18.44 3.56 10.95
C ILE A 116 17.10 3.03 11.44
N VAL A 117 16.09 3.89 11.52
CA VAL A 117 14.74 3.54 12.00
C VAL A 117 13.85 3.27 10.80
N PHE A 118 13.51 2.01 10.59
CA PHE A 118 12.55 1.56 9.58
C PHE A 118 11.15 1.48 10.17
N THR A 119 10.14 1.86 9.39
CA THR A 119 8.72 1.67 9.72
C THR A 119 7.91 1.45 8.44
N VAL A 120 6.62 1.15 8.60
CA VAL A 120 5.69 0.94 7.48
C VAL A 120 4.94 2.24 7.18
N LEU A 121 4.92 2.62 5.90
CA LEU A 121 4.14 3.76 5.44
C LEU A 121 2.65 3.51 5.67
N SER A 122 2.02 4.40 6.43
CA SER A 122 0.57 4.41 6.68
C SER A 122 0.03 5.83 6.55
N ARG A 123 -1.28 5.99 6.44
CA ARG A 123 -1.87 7.34 6.51
C ARG A 123 -1.65 8.00 7.87
N PHE A 124 -1.60 7.22 8.94
CA PHE A 124 -1.27 7.72 10.28
C PHE A 124 0.14 8.31 10.35
N TYR A 125 1.11 7.67 9.71
CA TYR A 125 2.45 8.22 9.57
C TYR A 125 2.43 9.58 8.85
N LEU A 126 1.70 9.68 7.75
CA LEU A 126 1.58 10.95 7.00
C LEU A 126 0.88 12.06 7.81
N TYR A 127 -0.02 11.71 8.73
CA TYR A 127 -0.68 12.67 9.61
C TYR A 127 0.26 13.35 10.61
N GLU A 128 1.46 12.78 10.85
CA GLU A 128 2.49 13.41 11.67
C GLU A 128 2.95 14.75 11.09
N PHE A 129 3.05 14.85 9.76
CA PHE A 129 3.42 16.09 9.07
C PHE A 129 2.32 17.17 9.18
N SER A 130 1.05 16.75 9.21
CA SER A 130 -0.10 17.59 9.54
C SER A 130 -1.39 16.77 9.57
N LYS A 131 -2.12 16.83 10.68
CA LYS A 131 -3.38 16.08 10.87
C LYS A 131 -4.41 16.31 9.76
N ARG A 132 -4.50 17.54 9.22
CA ARG A 132 -5.50 17.91 8.20
C ARG A 132 -4.89 18.12 6.81
N GLU A 133 -3.65 18.58 6.73
CA GLU A 133 -2.99 19.00 5.48
C GLU A 133 -1.78 18.12 5.13
N TRP A 134 -1.75 16.88 5.58
CA TRP A 134 -0.69 15.92 5.25
C TRP A 134 -0.44 15.84 3.73
N HIS A 135 -1.50 15.89 2.91
CA HIS A 135 -1.47 15.88 1.45
C HIS A 135 -0.77 17.10 0.82
N ARG A 136 -0.42 18.11 1.63
CA ARG A 136 0.35 19.30 1.22
C ARG A 136 1.72 19.38 1.88
N LYS A 137 1.88 18.78 3.06
CA LYS A 137 3.05 18.98 3.93
C LYS A 137 3.97 17.75 4.03
N ALA A 138 3.45 16.56 3.80
CA ALA A 138 4.27 15.36 3.76
C ALA A 138 5.11 15.32 2.46
N PRO A 139 6.18 14.50 2.42
CA PRO A 139 6.98 14.32 1.21
C PRO A 139 6.12 13.88 0.01
N THR A 140 6.32 14.52 -1.13
CA THR A 140 5.48 14.33 -2.33
C THR A 140 5.50 12.89 -2.84
N ASN A 141 6.65 12.22 -2.78
CA ASN A 141 6.79 10.80 -3.13
C ASN A 141 5.89 9.92 -2.23
N LEU A 142 5.91 10.13 -0.90
CA LEU A 142 5.09 9.36 0.03
C LEU A 142 3.59 9.64 -0.14
N ILE A 143 3.21 10.89 -0.43
CA ILE A 143 1.83 11.26 -0.75
C ILE A 143 1.39 10.54 -2.03
N HIS A 144 2.22 10.54 -3.07
CA HIS A 144 1.92 9.86 -4.33
C HIS A 144 1.68 8.37 -4.09
N LEU A 145 2.55 7.71 -3.32
CA LEU A 145 2.40 6.30 -2.97
C LEU A 145 1.11 6.03 -2.20
N ALA A 146 0.77 6.86 -1.22
CA ALA A 146 -0.43 6.71 -0.41
C ALA A 146 -1.76 6.93 -1.16
N LEU A 147 -1.73 7.65 -2.28
CA LEU A 147 -2.91 7.97 -3.07
C LEU A 147 -3.06 7.14 -4.35
N ARG A 148 -1.95 6.61 -4.89
CA ARG A 148 -1.92 6.01 -6.23
C ARG A 148 -1.44 4.57 -6.25
N SER A 149 -0.65 4.14 -5.27
CA SER A 149 -0.14 2.78 -5.27
C SER A 149 -1.25 1.78 -4.91
N ARG A 150 -1.19 0.63 -5.57
CA ARG A 150 -2.16 -0.46 -5.43
C ARG A 150 -1.48 -1.67 -4.83
N LEU A 151 -2.27 -2.50 -4.17
CA LEU A 151 -1.78 -3.74 -3.60
C LEU A 151 -1.57 -4.76 -4.73
N GLN A 152 -0.35 -5.27 -4.86
CA GLN A 152 -0.01 -6.31 -5.84
C GLN A 152 -0.04 -7.70 -5.20
N GLU A 153 0.56 -7.81 -4.00
CA GLU A 153 0.65 -9.05 -3.24
C GLU A 153 -0.04 -8.88 -1.87
N LEU A 154 -0.65 -9.96 -1.37
CA LEU A 154 -1.19 -9.98 -0.01
C LEU A 154 -0.05 -9.74 0.99
N ASN A 155 -0.29 -8.88 1.99
CA ASN A 155 0.69 -8.43 3.00
C ASN A 155 1.87 -7.61 2.45
N GLN A 156 1.79 -7.10 1.22
CA GLN A 156 2.76 -6.13 0.73
C GLN A 156 2.66 -4.83 1.57
N GLN A 157 3.82 -4.28 1.94
CA GLN A 157 3.94 -3.03 2.68
C GLN A 157 5.04 -2.18 2.07
N ILE A 158 4.88 -0.86 2.12
CA ILE A 158 5.95 0.07 1.79
C ILE A 158 6.75 0.35 3.05
N VAL A 159 8.00 -0.13 3.09
CA VAL A 159 8.92 0.15 4.18
C VAL A 159 9.65 1.46 3.89
N ILE A 160 9.70 2.33 4.90
CA ILE A 160 10.37 3.63 4.81
C ILE A 160 11.45 3.73 5.89
N ILE A 161 12.48 4.51 5.60
CA ILE A 161 13.41 5.03 6.60
C ILE A 161 12.73 6.26 7.20
N ASN A 162 12.31 6.17 8.45
CA ASN A 162 11.72 7.31 9.15
C ASN A 162 12.79 8.35 9.46
N GLN A 163 13.84 7.93 10.17
CA GLN A 163 14.93 8.78 10.62
C GLN A 163 16.19 7.97 10.90
N ILE A 164 17.29 8.66 11.20
CA ILE A 164 18.57 8.06 11.59
C ILE A 164 18.96 8.58 12.98
N LEU A 165 19.09 7.67 13.94
CA LEU A 165 19.61 7.94 15.28
C LEU A 165 21.13 8.07 15.19
N VAL A 166 21.62 9.30 15.33
CA VAL A 166 23.03 9.66 15.09
C VAL A 166 23.97 8.85 15.95
N ASP A 167 24.97 8.27 15.29
CA ASP A 167 26.02 7.46 15.91
C ASP A 167 27.28 7.33 15.04
N ASP A 168 28.41 6.97 15.65
CA ASP A 168 29.66 6.68 14.93
C ASP A 168 29.50 5.63 13.82
N VAL A 169 28.61 4.63 13.99
CA VAL A 169 28.37 3.60 12.96
C VAL A 169 27.73 4.14 11.69
N ASN A 170 26.92 5.20 11.81
CA ASN A 170 26.18 5.82 10.71
C ASN A 170 26.72 7.20 10.32
N HIS A 171 27.93 7.52 10.79
CA HIS A 171 28.61 8.76 10.47
C HIS A 171 28.74 8.95 8.95
N GLY A 172 28.36 10.14 8.46
CA GLY A 172 28.39 10.48 7.04
C GLY A 172 27.13 10.10 6.27
N ILE A 173 26.17 9.39 6.88
CA ILE A 173 24.85 9.21 6.30
C ILE A 173 24.04 10.49 6.52
N SER A 174 23.65 11.15 5.42
CA SER A 174 22.91 12.41 5.48
C SER A 174 21.53 12.24 6.12
N SER A 175 21.04 13.28 6.80
CA SER A 175 19.64 13.38 7.22
C SER A 175 18.66 13.30 6.05
N ASP A 176 19.10 13.58 4.82
CA ASP A 176 18.30 13.51 3.58
C ASP A 176 17.83 12.09 3.21
N PHE A 177 18.24 11.06 3.96
CA PHE A 177 17.72 9.70 3.84
C PHE A 177 16.44 9.47 4.67
N SER A 178 16.09 10.43 5.53
CA SER A 178 14.85 10.39 6.32
C SER A 178 13.63 10.53 5.41
N ASN A 179 12.52 9.90 5.79
CA ASN A 179 11.28 9.83 5.02
C ASN A 179 11.44 9.26 3.59
N SER A 180 12.42 8.37 3.37
CA SER A 180 12.69 7.77 2.07
C SER A 180 12.22 6.31 2.00
N VAL A 181 11.79 5.85 0.83
CA VAL A 181 11.34 4.46 0.63
C VAL A 181 12.53 3.52 0.52
N LEU A 182 12.50 2.43 1.28
CA LEU A 182 13.43 1.34 1.14
C LEU A 182 12.93 0.40 0.03
N GLU A 183 13.69 0.28 -1.05
CA GLU A 183 13.33 -0.56 -2.20
C GLU A 183 13.99 -1.94 -2.11
N THR A 184 15.28 -1.99 -1.74
CA THR A 184 16.06 -3.24 -1.77
C THR A 184 17.00 -3.39 -0.59
N VAL A 185 17.34 -4.64 -0.27
CA VAL A 185 18.47 -5.00 0.61
C VAL A 185 19.38 -5.96 -0.15
N ASN A 186 20.64 -5.57 -0.35
CA ASN A 186 21.62 -6.30 -1.17
C ASN A 186 21.08 -6.66 -2.58
N GLY A 187 20.26 -5.77 -3.16
CA GLY A 187 19.63 -5.97 -4.47
C GLY A 187 18.33 -6.78 -4.46
N ILE A 188 17.94 -7.34 -3.32
CA ILE A 188 16.67 -8.08 -3.15
C ILE A 188 15.55 -7.08 -2.85
N LYS A 189 14.45 -7.11 -3.62
CA LYS A 189 13.28 -6.23 -3.43
C LYS A 189 12.60 -6.53 -2.09
N ILE A 190 12.30 -5.48 -1.33
CA ILE A 190 11.57 -5.59 -0.07
C ILE A 190 10.07 -5.69 -0.34
N GLN A 191 9.43 -6.65 0.35
CA GLN A 191 7.97 -6.86 0.27
C GLN A 191 7.23 -6.29 1.48
N ASN A 192 7.80 -6.43 2.68
CA ASN A 192 7.25 -5.93 3.93
C ASN A 192 8.33 -5.84 5.02
N ILE A 193 7.98 -5.30 6.20
CA ILE A 193 8.95 -5.09 7.28
C ILE A 193 9.44 -6.41 7.91
N THR A 194 8.61 -7.45 7.93
CA THR A 194 9.00 -8.79 8.37
C THR A 194 10.04 -9.40 7.44
N HIS A 195 9.87 -9.24 6.13
CA HIS A 195 10.85 -9.67 5.13
C HIS A 195 12.17 -8.91 5.31
N LEU A 196 12.13 -7.60 5.58
CA LEU A 196 13.33 -6.81 5.91
C LEU A 196 14.05 -7.38 7.15
N ALA A 197 13.34 -7.63 8.24
CA ALA A 197 13.92 -8.18 9.47
C ALA A 197 14.60 -9.53 9.20
N GLY A 198 13.91 -10.43 8.50
CA GLY A 198 14.45 -11.74 8.13
C GLY A 198 15.70 -11.67 7.24
N LEU A 199 15.76 -10.72 6.29
CA LEU A 199 16.96 -10.51 5.47
C LEU A 199 18.14 -10.02 6.31
N ILE A 200 17.91 -9.06 7.21
CA ILE A 200 18.96 -8.54 8.09
C ILE A 200 19.50 -9.64 9.00
N ASP A 201 18.62 -10.47 9.58
CA ASP A 201 19.01 -11.59 10.45
C ASP A 201 19.80 -12.64 9.68
N LYS A 202 19.32 -13.03 8.50
CA LYS A 202 20.00 -14.00 7.65
C LYS A 202 21.39 -13.53 7.27
N ILE A 203 21.54 -12.27 6.85
CA ILE A 203 22.85 -11.73 6.45
C ILE A 203 23.77 -11.60 7.67
N SER A 204 23.27 -11.02 8.76
CA SER A 204 24.05 -10.73 9.96
C SER A 204 24.50 -11.99 10.71
N ASN A 205 23.77 -13.11 10.60
CA ASN A 205 24.12 -14.36 11.29
C ASN A 205 25.08 -15.25 10.49
N ASN A 206 25.16 -15.08 9.16
CA ASN A 206 25.99 -15.94 8.32
C ASN A 206 27.48 -15.54 8.35
N GLU A 207 27.78 -14.25 8.41
CA GLU A 207 29.16 -13.75 8.30
C GLU A 207 29.40 -12.58 9.24
N ASP A 208 30.48 -12.62 10.03
CA ASP A 208 30.81 -11.52 10.94
C ASP A 208 31.30 -10.26 10.21
N ASP A 209 31.85 -10.40 8.99
CA ASP A 209 32.38 -9.29 8.19
C ASP A 209 31.47 -8.92 7.00
N CYS A 210 30.15 -9.17 7.14
CA CYS A 210 29.19 -8.79 6.11
C CYS A 210 28.92 -7.28 6.06
N TYR A 211 28.43 -6.87 4.90
CA TYR A 211 27.87 -5.54 4.67
C TYR A 211 26.42 -5.67 4.20
N ILE A 212 25.56 -4.77 4.69
CA ILE A 212 24.19 -4.63 4.24
C ILE A 212 24.06 -3.33 3.46
N ARG A 213 23.66 -3.45 2.19
CA ARG A 213 23.33 -2.35 1.29
C ARG A 213 21.82 -2.15 1.26
N PHE A 214 21.35 -1.09 1.89
CA PHE A 214 19.97 -0.62 1.83
C PHE A 214 19.81 0.27 0.59
N GLY A 215 19.15 -0.24 -0.44
CA GLY A 215 18.81 0.51 -1.66
C GLY A 215 17.51 1.29 -1.49
N ILE A 216 17.56 2.56 -1.85
CA ILE A 216 16.54 3.57 -1.62
C ILE A 216 16.18 4.18 -2.98
N GLU A 217 15.03 4.87 -3.05
CA GLU A 217 14.61 5.59 -4.25
C GLU A 217 15.72 6.44 -4.90
N ASN A 218 15.62 6.64 -6.21
CA ASN A 218 16.59 7.40 -7.02
C ASN A 218 18.01 6.80 -7.03
N ASN A 219 18.12 5.46 -6.94
CA ASN A 219 19.39 4.73 -6.95
C ASN A 219 20.36 5.13 -5.82
N ARG A 220 19.82 5.72 -4.75
CA ARG A 220 20.58 6.03 -3.54
C ARG A 220 20.71 4.77 -2.70
N PHE A 221 21.75 4.71 -1.88
CA PHE A 221 21.92 3.57 -0.98
C PHE A 221 22.72 3.93 0.26
N ILE A 222 22.53 3.13 1.30
CA ILE A 222 23.30 3.16 2.55
C ILE A 222 23.99 1.80 2.69
N VAL A 223 25.26 1.80 3.09
CA VAL A 223 26.01 0.57 3.38
C VAL A 223 26.41 0.57 4.85
N ILE A 224 26.09 -0.51 5.56
CA ILE A 224 26.42 -0.70 6.98
C ILE A 224 27.20 -2.01 7.15
N SER A 225 28.26 -1.97 7.96
CA SER A 225 28.97 -3.18 8.41
C SER A 225 28.17 -3.89 9.50
N CYS A 226 27.95 -5.18 9.32
CA CYS A 226 27.22 -6.02 10.27
C CYS A 226 27.87 -6.03 11.66
N LYS A 227 29.21 -6.16 11.70
CA LYS A 227 29.99 -6.13 12.94
C LYS A 227 29.78 -4.83 13.72
N ARG A 228 29.92 -3.69 13.05
CA ARG A 228 29.77 -2.38 13.68
C ARG A 228 28.33 -2.13 14.12
N ALA A 229 27.35 -2.56 13.31
CA ALA A 229 25.93 -2.49 13.67
C ALA A 229 25.64 -3.21 15.00
N LYS A 230 26.05 -4.48 15.12
CA LYS A 230 25.87 -5.28 16.34
C LYS A 230 26.53 -4.62 17.56
N GLN A 231 27.74 -4.07 17.41
CA GLN A 231 28.48 -3.42 18.50
C GLN A 231 27.84 -2.10 18.95
N SER A 232 27.18 -1.39 18.03
CA SER A 232 26.57 -0.08 18.31
C SER A 232 25.16 -0.17 18.91
N GLU A 233 24.44 -1.28 18.70
CA GLU A 233 22.99 -1.39 18.97
C GLU A 233 22.62 -1.00 20.41
N ALA A 234 23.22 -1.66 21.41
CA ALA A 234 22.90 -1.40 22.81
C ALA A 234 23.17 0.06 23.23
N ARG A 235 24.22 0.68 22.67
CA ARG A 235 24.56 2.07 22.95
C ARG A 235 23.55 3.03 22.31
N ILE A 236 23.19 2.80 21.05
CA ILE A 236 22.19 3.61 20.33
C ILE A 236 20.84 3.57 21.05
N LEU A 237 20.37 2.37 21.43
CA LEU A 237 19.09 2.20 22.12
C LEU A 237 19.09 2.92 23.48
N LYS A 238 20.17 2.77 24.26
CA LYS A 238 20.32 3.42 25.56
C LYS A 238 20.34 4.94 25.45
N GLN A 239 21.08 5.49 24.49
CA GLN A 239 21.21 6.94 24.29
C GLN A 239 19.86 7.60 23.94
N ASN A 240 19.01 6.88 23.21
CA ASN A 240 17.71 7.37 22.76
C ASN A 240 16.53 6.90 23.63
N SER A 241 16.80 6.26 24.78
CA SER A 241 15.79 5.71 25.69
C SER A 241 14.79 4.75 25.01
N ILE A 242 15.28 3.95 24.06
CA ILE A 242 14.48 2.98 23.33
C ILE A 242 14.63 1.62 24.01
N ALA A 243 13.50 1.00 24.38
CA ALA A 243 13.51 -0.25 25.14
C ALA A 243 13.95 -1.47 24.32
N GLN A 244 13.60 -1.53 23.04
CA GLN A 244 13.85 -2.67 22.15
C GLN A 244 14.16 -2.16 20.73
N PRO A 245 15.02 -2.85 19.95
CA PRO A 245 15.32 -2.47 18.57
C PRO A 245 14.17 -2.79 17.60
N ARG A 246 13.17 -3.58 18.04
CA ARG A 246 12.08 -4.09 17.19
C ARG A 246 10.74 -4.04 17.89
N SER A 247 9.68 -3.78 17.13
CA SER A 247 8.31 -4.03 17.57
C SER A 247 8.10 -5.51 17.92
N GLU A 248 7.11 -5.81 18.78
CA GLU A 248 6.91 -7.13 19.38
C GLU A 248 6.81 -8.30 18.40
N HIS A 249 6.09 -8.13 17.29
CA HIS A 249 5.91 -9.16 16.27
C HIS A 249 7.14 -9.44 15.40
N LEU A 250 8.21 -8.64 15.52
CA LEU A 250 9.48 -8.80 14.77
C LEU A 250 10.62 -9.34 15.63
N ARG A 251 10.35 -9.67 16.90
CA ARG A 251 11.32 -10.23 17.84
C ARG A 251 11.41 -11.74 17.74
#